data_AF-A0A848W1U0-F1
#
_entry.id   AF-A0A848W1U0-F1
#
_cell.length_a   1.000
_cell.length_b   1.000
_cell.length_c   1.000
_cell.angle_alpha   90.00
_cell.angle_beta   90.00
_cell.angle_gamma   90.00
#
_symmetry.space_group_name_H-M   'P 1'
#
loop_
_entity.id
_entity.type
_entity.pdbx_description
1 polymer ?
#
loop_
_entity_poly.entity_id
_entity_poly.type
_entity_poly.pdbx_seq_one_letter_code
_entity_poly.pdbx_strand_id
1 'polypeptide(L)'
;MIVEKSMSNDLNSGAEALVVIKERMEDQDMPPKVRDNVRRHYENLLRLAGDLQNLGMGQEQIAEHVIEIFKEYERELASNIERIKAASHSGELD
;
A
#
# COMPACT_ATOMS: atom_id res chain seq x y z
N MET A 1 -14.22 23.37 -30.84
CA MET A 1 -14.88 22.09 -30.56
C MET A 1 -13.80 21.07 -30.27
N ILE A 2 -13.32 21.05 -29.02
CA ILE A 2 -12.38 20.03 -28.55
C ILE A 2 -13.28 18.90 -28.04
N VAL A 3 -13.19 17.75 -28.70
CA VAL A 3 -13.84 16.53 -28.23
C VAL A 3 -13.15 16.18 -26.92
N GLU A 4 -13.76 16.55 -25.81
CA GLU A 4 -13.48 15.96 -24.50
C GLU A 4 -13.75 14.47 -24.69
N LYS A 5 -12.69 13.74 -25.00
CA LYS A 5 -12.69 12.29 -25.04
C LYS A 5 -12.93 11.89 -23.60
N SER A 6 -14.20 11.61 -23.29
CA SER A 6 -14.64 10.95 -22.08
C SER A 6 -13.61 9.87 -21.75
N MET A 7 -12.74 10.18 -20.79
CA MET A 7 -11.95 9.18 -20.12
C MET A 7 -12.96 8.41 -19.29
N SER A 8 -13.52 7.38 -19.92
CA SER A 8 -14.19 6.22 -19.33
C SER A 8 -13.81 6.11 -17.84
N ASN A 9 -14.67 6.50 -16.90
CA ASN A 9 -15.77 5.68 -16.39
C ASN A 9 -15.50 4.20 -16.67
N ASP A 10 -14.67 3.60 -15.81
CA ASP A 10 -14.53 2.16 -15.46
C ASP A 10 -13.09 1.86 -14.98
N LEU A 11 -12.58 2.62 -13.99
CA LEU A 11 -11.30 2.32 -13.35
C LEU A 11 -11.49 1.22 -12.29
N ASN A 12 -11.20 0.00 -12.71
CA ASN A 12 -10.76 -1.19 -11.97
C ASN A 12 -10.47 -0.98 -10.45
N SER A 13 -11.44 -1.34 -9.62
CA SER A 13 -11.84 -0.73 -8.33
C SER A 13 -11.04 -1.07 -7.06
N GLY A 14 -9.75 -1.41 -7.14
CA GLY A 14 -8.95 -1.51 -5.91
C GLY A 14 -7.52 -2.00 -6.04
N ALA A 15 -7.24 -2.78 -7.07
CA ALA A 15 -5.88 -3.14 -7.45
C ALA A 15 -5.03 -1.89 -7.76
N GLU A 16 -5.61 -0.89 -8.42
CA GLU A 16 -4.94 0.38 -8.72
C GLU A 16 -4.63 1.20 -7.46
N ALA A 17 -5.55 1.21 -6.49
CA ALA A 17 -5.33 1.88 -5.21
C ALA A 17 -4.15 1.24 -4.43
N LEU A 18 -4.03 -0.09 -4.48
CA LEU A 18 -2.94 -0.83 -3.84
C LEU A 18 -1.58 -0.56 -4.51
N VAL A 19 -1.55 -0.45 -5.84
CA VAL A 19 -0.33 -0.06 -6.57
C VAL A 19 0.12 1.34 -6.15
N VAL A 20 -0.81 2.31 -6.10
CA VAL A 20 -0.49 3.68 -5.68
C VAL A 20 0.02 3.73 -4.23
N ILE A 21 -0.58 2.95 -3.32
CA ILE A 21 -0.11 2.89 -1.92
C ILE A 21 1.31 2.27 -1.87
N LYS A 22 1.55 1.17 -2.58
CA LYS A 22 2.87 0.52 -2.65
C LYS A 22 3.94 1.48 -3.16
N GLU A 23 3.68 2.17 -4.26
CA GLU A 23 4.60 3.13 -4.87
C GLU A 23 4.92 4.27 -3.90
N ARG A 24 3.91 4.86 -3.25
CA ARG A 24 4.12 5.88 -2.22
C ARG A 24 4.98 5.39 -1.05
N MET A 25 4.83 4.12 -0.66
CA MET A 25 5.69 3.53 0.35
C MET A 25 7.12 3.36 -0.19
N GLU A 26 7.32 2.81 -1.38
CA GLU A 26 8.65 2.58 -1.96
C GLU A 26 9.43 3.87 -2.32
N ASP A 27 8.74 4.99 -2.55
CA ASP A 27 9.32 6.31 -2.84
C ASP A 27 9.82 7.08 -1.60
N GLN A 28 9.47 6.64 -0.39
CA GLN A 28 10.10 7.19 0.80
C GLN A 28 11.57 6.78 0.79
N ASP A 29 12.49 7.66 1.18
CA ASP A 29 13.92 7.36 1.32
C ASP A 29 14.14 6.37 2.48
N MET A 30 13.72 5.12 2.26
CA MET A 30 13.60 4.07 3.26
C MET A 30 14.78 3.09 3.13
N PRO A 31 15.27 2.55 4.25
CA PRO A 31 16.32 1.54 4.22
C PRO A 31 15.92 0.36 3.32
N PRO A 32 16.85 -0.25 2.56
CA PRO A 32 16.54 -1.34 1.62
C PRO A 32 15.76 -2.50 2.25
N LYS A 33 16.06 -2.86 3.50
CA LYS A 33 15.34 -3.90 4.26
C LYS A 33 13.86 -3.55 4.49
N VAL A 34 13.55 -2.28 4.68
CA VAL A 34 12.17 -1.80 4.85
C VAL A 34 11.43 -1.91 3.53
N ARG A 35 12.06 -1.49 2.42
CA ARG A 35 11.50 -1.62 1.07
C ARG A 35 11.17 -3.08 0.71
N ASP A 36 12.08 -4.01 1.01
CA ASP A 36 11.86 -5.44 0.80
C ASP A 36 10.72 -6.00 1.67
N ASN A 37 10.53 -5.48 2.89
CA ASN A 37 9.40 -5.84 3.72
C ASN A 37 8.07 -5.35 3.14
N VAL A 38 8.02 -4.09 2.67
CA VAL A 38 6.84 -3.52 2.02
C VAL A 38 6.45 -4.34 0.80
N ARG A 39 7.41 -4.66 -0.07
CA ARG A 39 7.18 -5.49 -1.26
C ARG A 39 6.66 -6.88 -0.92
N ARG A 40 7.24 -7.57 0.08
CA ARG A 40 6.76 -8.88 0.53
C ARG A 40 5.34 -8.81 1.11
N HIS A 41 5.02 -7.76 1.85
CA HIS A 41 3.68 -7.57 2.40
C HIS A 41 2.65 -7.34 1.28
N TYR A 42 3.03 -6.55 0.26
CA TYR A 42 2.24 -6.38 -0.96
C TYR A 42 1.92 -7.70 -1.66
N GLU A 43 2.96 -8.51 -1.93
CA GLU A 43 2.81 -9.81 -2.59
C GLU A 43 1.90 -10.76 -1.79
N ASN A 44 1.99 -10.76 -0.45
CA ASN A 44 1.14 -11.57 0.41
C ASN A 44 -0.33 -11.14 0.36
N LEU A 45 -0.59 -9.84 0.31
CA LEU A 45 -1.95 -9.31 0.23
C LEU A 45 -2.61 -9.58 -1.12
N LEU A 46 -1.84 -9.52 -2.22
CA LEU A 46 -2.32 -9.96 -3.53
C LEU A 46 -2.68 -11.46 -3.54
N ARG A 47 -1.87 -12.31 -2.89
CA ARG A 47 -2.18 -13.74 -2.75
C ARG A 47 -3.46 -13.96 -1.95
N LEU A 48 -3.59 -13.29 -0.80
CA LEU A 48 -4.79 -13.36 0.02
C LEU A 48 -6.04 -12.92 -0.75
N ALA A 49 -5.94 -11.85 -1.54
CA ALA A 49 -7.03 -11.41 -2.39
C ALA A 49 -7.47 -12.49 -3.39
N GLY A 50 -6.50 -13.16 -4.03
CA GLY A 50 -6.76 -14.28 -4.93
C GLY A 50 -7.40 -15.49 -4.23
N ASP A 51 -6.92 -15.84 -3.03
CA ASP A 51 -7.48 -16.93 -2.23
C ASP A 51 -8.92 -16.64 -1.79
N LEU A 52 -9.20 -15.41 -1.34
CA LEU A 52 -10.56 -14.99 -0.98
C LEU A 52 -11.51 -14.99 -2.17
N GLN A 53 -11.03 -14.61 -3.35
CA GLN A 53 -11.82 -14.70 -4.58
C GLN A 53 -12.13 -16.16 -4.94
N ASN A 54 -11.16 -17.07 -4.79
CA ASN A 54 -11.37 -18.50 -5.00
C ASN A 54 -12.36 -19.12 -4.00
N LEU A 55 -12.48 -18.54 -2.80
CA LEU A 55 -13.48 -18.90 -1.79
C LEU A 55 -14.87 -18.30 -2.06
N GLY A 56 -15.04 -17.56 -3.17
CA GLY A 56 -16.32 -17.01 -3.60
C GLY A 56 -16.66 -15.65 -2.99
N MET A 57 -15.70 -14.96 -2.37
CA MET A 57 -15.91 -13.60 -1.89
C MET A 57 -15.96 -12.61 -3.07
N GLY A 58 -16.84 -11.61 -2.98
CA GLY A 58 -17.02 -10.61 -4.04
C GLY A 58 -15.78 -9.72 -4.19
N GLN A 59 -15.41 -9.39 -5.43
CA GLN A 59 -14.21 -8.59 -5.73
C GLN A 59 -14.21 -7.23 -5.04
N GLU A 60 -15.37 -6.58 -4.92
CA GLU A 60 -15.50 -5.28 -4.24
C GLU A 60 -15.21 -5.40 -2.74
N GLN A 61 -15.74 -6.44 -2.08
CA GLN A 61 -15.48 -6.69 -0.65
C GLN A 61 -14.00 -7.01 -0.40
N ILE A 62 -13.39 -7.80 -1.27
CA ILE A 62 -11.95 -8.11 -1.19
C ILE A 62 -11.13 -6.83 -1.37
N ALA A 63 -11.48 -6.01 -2.37
CA ALA A 63 -10.79 -4.75 -2.64
C ALA A 63 -10.85 -3.81 -1.44
N GLU A 64 -12.03 -3.61 -0.85
CA GLU A 64 -12.21 -2.77 0.34
C GLU A 64 -11.32 -3.25 1.50
N HIS A 65 -11.39 -4.54 1.85
CA HIS A 65 -10.61 -5.09 2.95
C HIS A 65 -9.10 -5.01 2.72
N VAL A 66 -8.63 -5.35 1.52
CA VAL A 66 -7.20 -5.32 1.20
C VAL A 66 -6.67 -3.89 1.21
N ILE A 67 -7.45 -2.93 0.72
CA ILE A 67 -7.10 -1.49 0.76
C ILE A 67 -7.03 -0.99 2.20
N GLU A 68 -7.98 -1.36 3.07
CA GLU A 68 -7.97 -0.97 4.47
C GLU A 68 -6.72 -1.47 5.20
N ILE A 69 -6.39 -2.75 5.05
CA ILE A 69 -5.17 -3.35 5.63
C ILE A 69 -3.93 -2.60 5.14
N PHE A 70 -3.85 -2.30 3.83
CA PHE A 70 -2.70 -1.60 3.27
C PHE A 70 -2.55 -0.17 3.79
N LYS A 71 -3.67 0.55 3.98
CA LYS A 71 -3.67 1.92 4.53
C LYS A 71 -3.22 1.93 5.99
N GLU A 72 -3.65 0.96 6.79
CA GLU A 72 -3.18 0.82 8.17
C GLU A 72 -1.68 0.55 8.21
N TYR A 73 -1.21 -0.38 7.36
CA TYR A 73 0.21 -0.68 7.23
C TYR A 73 1.04 0.54 6.78
N GLU A 74 0.55 1.34 5.82
CA GLU A 74 1.18 2.60 5.40
C GLU A 74 1.33 3.59 6.57
N ARG A 75 0.29 3.75 7.39
CA ARG A 75 0.31 4.65 8.56
C ARG A 75 1.28 4.17 9.63
N GLU A 76 1.28 2.88 9.95
CA GLU A 76 2.21 2.31 10.93
C GLU A 76 3.65 2.43 10.47
N LEU A 77 3.90 2.17 9.18
CA LEU A 77 5.24 2.31 8.61
C LEU A 77 5.73 3.76 8.69
N ALA A 78 4.91 4.72 8.30
CA ALA A 78 5.24 6.14 8.39
C ALA A 78 5.60 6.53 9.83
N SER A 79 4.78 6.13 10.81
CA SER A 79 5.04 6.42 12.23
C SER A 79 6.35 5.78 12.72
N ASN A 80 6.64 4.55 12.32
CA ASN A 80 7.88 3.86 12.70
C ASN A 80 9.11 4.53 12.07
N ILE A 81 9.03 4.97 10.80
CA ILE A 81 10.10 5.71 10.14
C ILE A 81 10.36 7.04 10.86
N GLU A 82 9.31 7.77 11.24
CA GLU A 82 9.42 9.02 12.00
C GLU A 82 10.10 8.80 13.36
N ARG A 83 9.71 7.73 14.10
CA ARG A 83 10.34 7.39 15.39
C ARG A 83 11.82 7.05 15.24
N ILE A 84 12.20 6.27 14.22
CA ILE A 84 13.60 5.94 13.95
C ILE A 84 14.39 7.22 13.62
N LYS A 85 13.83 8.11 12.80
CA LYS A 85 14.44 9.40 12.49
C LYS A 85 14.61 10.24 13.75
N ALA A 86 13.58 10.35 14.58
CA ALA A 86 13.63 11.11 15.84
C ALA A 86 14.70 10.56 16.80
N ALA A 87 14.75 9.24 17.01
CA ALA A 87 15.75 8.59 17.86
C ALA A 87 17.18 8.75 17.32
N SER A 88 17.34 8.76 16.00
CA SER A 88 18.65 9.00 15.36
C SER A 88 19.12 10.46 15.48
N HIS A 89 18.20 11.40 15.69
CA HIS A 89 18.50 12.83 15.91
C HIS A 89 18.63 13.19 17.41
N SER A 90 18.11 12.38 18.33
CA SER A 90 18.11 12.69 19.77
C SER A 90 19.38 12.27 20.51
N GLY A 91 20.31 11.54 19.88
CA GLY A 91 21.64 11.29 20.46
C GLY A 91 21.61 10.71 21.88
N GLU A 92 20.65 9.85 22.22
CA GLU A 92 20.69 9.11 23.48
C GLU A 92 21.54 7.85 23.29
N LEU A 93 22.86 8.08 23.24
CA LEU A 93 23.87 7.15 23.71
C LEU A 93 24.78 7.95 24.66
N ASP A 94 24.37 7.99 25.93
CA ASP A 94 25.28 8.03 27.09
C ASP A 94 24.90 6.86 28.01
#